data_AF-A0A950H605-F1
#
_entry.id   AF-A0A950H605-F1
#
_cell.length_a   1.000
_cell.length_b   1.000
_cell.length_c   1.000
_cell.angle_alpha   90.00
_cell.angle_beta   90.00
_cell.angle_gamma   90.00
#
_symmetry.space_group_name_H-M   'P 1'
#
loop_
_entity.id
_entity.type
_entity.pdbx_description
1 polymer ?
#
loop_
_entity_poly.entity_id
_entity_poly.type
_entity_poly.pdbx_seq_one_letter_code
_entity_poly.pdbx_strand_id
1 'polypeptide(L)'
;MAYDRLAPVARALISVSDKTGLIELGQALAARNVEIVSTGGMASALAQAGVGVRDVAQLTGFPEMMDGRLKTLHPRVHGGLLGVRSEPAHQAAMIANNIEPIDLLVVNLYPFENALSRNAPFDDMIENIDIGGPAMIRAAAKNHADVVVIVDVDDYAAL
;
A
#
# COMPACT_ATOMS: atom_id res chain seq x y z
N MET A 1 4.72 -25.15 14.83
CA MET A 1 3.68 -24.09 14.82
C MET A 1 4.35 -22.85 14.26
N ALA A 2 4.01 -22.44 13.03
CA ALA A 2 4.81 -21.52 12.20
C ALA A 2 4.51 -20.02 12.42
N TYR A 3 3.95 -19.65 13.57
CA TYR A 3 3.46 -18.28 13.82
C TYR A 3 4.19 -17.53 14.94
N ASP A 4 5.34 -18.04 15.41
CA ASP A 4 6.01 -17.50 16.60
C ASP A 4 7.11 -16.47 16.29
N ARG A 5 7.04 -15.81 15.13
CA ARG A 5 8.05 -14.83 14.74
C ARG A 5 7.39 -13.52 14.34
N LEU A 6 7.12 -12.68 15.33
CA LEU A 6 6.86 -11.27 15.11
C LEU A 6 8.10 -10.64 14.46
N ALA A 7 7.90 -9.97 13.34
CA ALA A 7 8.91 -9.17 12.67
C ALA A 7 8.58 -7.69 12.85
N PRO A 8 9.57 -6.81 13.04
CA PRO A 8 9.33 -5.38 13.08
C PRO A 8 8.86 -4.88 11.71
N VAL A 9 7.88 -3.99 11.72
CA VAL A 9 7.45 -3.25 10.51
C VAL A 9 8.48 -2.15 10.26
N ALA A 10 9.18 -2.21 9.13
CA ALA A 10 10.15 -1.20 8.72
C ALA A 10 9.58 -0.27 7.65
N ARG A 11 8.71 -0.77 6.76
CA ARG A 11 8.10 -0.02 5.67
C ARG A 11 6.62 -0.32 5.52
N ALA A 12 5.82 0.75 5.49
CA ALA A 12 4.38 0.71 5.21
C ALA A 12 4.08 1.34 3.85
N LEU A 13 3.32 0.64 3.01
CA LEU A 13 2.71 1.20 1.80
C LEU A 13 1.25 1.56 2.11
N ILE A 14 0.90 2.84 1.99
CA ILE A 14 -0.44 3.36 2.27
C ILE A 14 -1.07 3.87 0.97
N SER A 15 -2.20 3.27 0.56
CA SER A 15 -2.96 3.65 -0.63
C SER A 15 -4.46 3.51 -0.39
N VAL A 16 -5.08 4.56 0.16
CA VAL A 16 -6.48 4.56 0.61
C VAL A 16 -7.33 5.60 -0.15
N SER A 17 -8.56 5.22 -0.45
CA SER A 17 -9.61 6.11 -0.95
C SER A 17 -10.36 6.81 0.18
N ASP A 18 -10.77 6.05 1.20
CA ASP A 18 -11.25 6.59 2.46
C ASP A 18 -10.06 6.97 3.34
N LYS A 19 -9.96 8.25 3.68
CA LYS A 19 -8.85 8.85 4.43
C LYS A 19 -9.15 9.01 5.92
N THR A 20 -10.26 8.44 6.39
CA THR A 20 -10.60 8.41 7.82
C THR A 20 -9.44 7.83 8.62
N GLY A 21 -8.92 8.56 9.61
CA GLY A 21 -7.79 8.14 10.44
C GLY A 21 -6.42 8.12 9.77
N LEU A 22 -6.29 8.57 8.51
CA LEU A 22 -5.02 8.50 7.75
C LEU A 22 -3.87 9.25 8.44
N ILE A 23 -4.14 10.43 8.98
CA ILE A 23 -3.10 11.29 9.56
C ILE A 23 -2.62 10.70 10.89
N GLU A 24 -3.56 10.28 11.73
CA GLU A 24 -3.30 9.62 13.01
C GLU A 24 -2.49 8.34 12.80
N LEU A 25 -2.89 7.51 11.83
CA LEU A 25 -2.15 6.31 11.43
C LEU A 25 -0.72 6.66 10.97
N GLY A 26 -0.58 7.66 10.08
CA GLY A 26 0.72 8.09 9.58
C GLY A 26 1.66 8.58 10.68
N GLN A 27 1.14 9.37 11.62
CA GLN A 27 1.90 9.85 12.78
C GLN A 27 2.31 8.69 13.71
N ALA A 28 1.39 7.76 13.95
CA ALA A 28 1.64 6.60 14.80
C ALA A 28 2.73 5.69 14.20
N LEU A 29 2.72 5.45 12.88
CA LEU A 29 3.76 4.70 12.17
C LEU A 29 5.09 5.44 12.18
N ALA A 30 5.10 6.75 11.90
CA ALA A 30 6.31 7.57 11.91
C ALA A 30 6.96 7.63 13.30
N ALA A 31 6.17 7.73 14.38
CA ALA A 31 6.67 7.70 15.75
C ALA A 31 7.39 6.38 16.10
N ARG A 32 7.09 5.30 15.37
CA ARG A 32 7.76 3.98 15.49
C ARG A 32 8.91 3.80 14.48
N ASN A 33 9.31 4.87 13.78
CA ASN A 33 10.35 4.87 12.73
C ASN A 33 10.02 3.99 11.51
N VAL A 34 8.73 3.80 11.20
CA VAL A 34 8.31 3.13 9.98
C VAL A 34 8.45 4.09 8.80
N GLU A 35 9.14 3.66 7.73
CA GLU A 35 9.15 4.39 6.47
C GLU A 35 7.76 4.29 5.82
N ILE A 36 7.13 5.43 5.56
CA ILE A 36 5.84 5.47 4.89
C ILE A 36 6.07 5.74 3.40
N VAL A 37 5.54 4.86 2.57
CA VAL A 37 5.42 5.06 1.12
C VAL A 37 3.94 5.28 0.80
N SER A 38 3.63 6.31 0.02
CA SER A 38 2.25 6.58 -0.40
C SER A 38 2.20 7.19 -1.80
N THR A 39 1.00 7.39 -2.34
CA THR A 39 0.79 7.83 -3.72
C THR A 39 0.23 9.26 -3.76
N GLY A 40 0.76 10.09 -4.67
CA GLY A 40 0.19 11.37 -5.09
C GLY A 40 -0.38 12.24 -3.95
N GLY A 41 -1.69 12.51 -4.03
CA GLY A 41 -2.37 13.40 -3.07
C GLY A 41 -2.36 12.92 -1.62
N MET A 42 -2.25 11.62 -1.35
CA MET A 42 -2.12 11.09 0.01
C MET A 42 -0.74 11.37 0.61
N ALA A 43 0.32 11.17 -0.19
CA ALA A 43 1.66 11.54 0.22
C ALA A 43 1.72 13.05 0.55
N SER A 44 1.06 13.88 -0.25
CA SER A 44 0.97 15.32 0.06
C SER A 44 0.22 15.60 1.37
N ALA A 45 -0.91 14.93 1.63
CA ALA A 45 -1.67 15.11 2.86
C ALA A 45 -0.88 14.70 4.12
N LEU A 46 -0.17 13.56 4.05
CA LEU A 46 0.70 13.09 5.13
C LEU A 46 1.87 14.07 5.36
N ALA A 47 2.53 14.52 4.30
CA ALA A 47 3.63 15.48 4.40
C ALA A 47 3.19 16.81 5.01
N GLN A 48 2.01 17.32 4.64
CA GLN A 48 1.43 18.55 5.21
C GLN A 48 1.15 18.42 6.71
N ALA A 49 0.88 17.21 7.21
CA ALA A 49 0.73 16.91 8.63
C ALA A 49 2.07 16.64 9.35
N GLY A 50 3.20 16.88 8.70
CA GLY A 50 4.54 16.68 9.26
C GLY A 50 5.01 15.22 9.27
N VAL A 51 4.30 14.32 8.58
CA VAL A 51 4.68 12.90 8.48
C VAL A 51 5.69 12.73 7.36
N GLY A 52 6.85 12.14 7.68
CA GLY A 52 7.84 11.77 6.67
C GLY A 52 7.28 10.70 5.73
N VAL A 53 7.20 11.01 4.44
CA VAL A 53 6.60 10.13 3.44
C VAL A 53 7.40 10.16 2.14
N ARG A 54 7.64 8.98 1.58
CA ARG A 54 8.24 8.77 0.27
C ARG A 54 7.13 8.57 -0.76
N ASP A 55 7.24 9.25 -1.90
CA ASP A 55 6.30 9.01 -2.99
C ASP A 55 6.57 7.65 -3.63
N VAL A 56 5.53 6.90 -3.98
CA VAL A 56 5.66 5.62 -4.68
C VAL A 56 6.46 5.75 -5.98
N ALA A 57 6.40 6.88 -6.67
CA ALA A 57 7.19 7.15 -7.87
C ALA A 57 8.70 7.15 -7.58
N GLN A 58 9.11 7.53 -6.36
CA GLN A 58 10.51 7.44 -5.91
C GLN A 58 10.90 6.00 -5.56
N LEU A 59 9.96 5.14 -5.17
CA LEU A 59 10.19 3.70 -4.98
C LEU A 59 10.33 3.00 -6.34
N THR A 60 9.41 3.27 -7.25
CA THR A 60 9.36 2.60 -8.56
C THR A 60 10.40 3.15 -9.53
N GLY A 61 10.77 4.43 -9.42
CA GLY A 61 11.49 5.16 -10.46
C GLY A 61 10.61 5.46 -11.68
N PHE A 62 9.29 5.33 -11.55
CA PHE A 62 8.32 5.45 -12.64
C PHE A 62 7.19 6.40 -12.23
N PRO A 63 6.85 7.40 -13.07
CA PRO A 63 5.81 8.38 -12.73
C PRO A 63 4.42 7.74 -12.77
N GLU A 64 3.47 8.41 -12.13
CA GLU A 64 2.05 8.13 -12.36
C GLU A 64 1.67 8.41 -13.82
N MET A 65 0.90 7.53 -14.45
CA MET A 65 0.45 7.66 -15.84
C MET A 65 -1.02 7.28 -16.05
N MET A 66 -1.56 7.65 -17.21
CA MET A 66 -2.93 7.32 -17.66
C MET A 66 -3.99 7.78 -16.64
N ASP A 67 -3.92 9.06 -16.27
CA ASP A 67 -4.83 9.70 -15.30
C ASP A 67 -4.92 8.93 -13.96
N GLY A 68 -3.80 8.35 -13.57
CA GLY A 68 -3.68 7.61 -12.32
C GLY A 68 -4.11 6.15 -12.36
N ARG A 69 -4.42 5.62 -13.54
CA ARG A 69 -4.68 4.17 -13.71
C ARG A 69 -3.43 3.32 -13.51
N LEU A 70 -2.24 3.88 -13.76
CA LEU A 70 -0.97 3.19 -13.56
C LEU A 70 -0.09 3.93 -12.55
N LYS A 71 -0.09 3.42 -11.31
CA LYS A 71 0.74 3.93 -10.19
C LYS A 71 1.53 2.81 -9.52
N THR A 72 0.82 1.79 -9.07
CA THR A 72 1.34 0.75 -8.17
C THR A 72 1.51 -0.62 -8.82
N LEU A 73 1.00 -0.81 -10.05
CA LEU A 73 1.20 -2.01 -10.87
C LEU A 73 2.62 -2.07 -11.42
N HIS A 74 3.60 -2.19 -10.52
CA HIS A 74 5.02 -2.15 -10.82
C HIS A 74 5.76 -3.28 -10.11
N PRO A 75 6.78 -3.91 -10.74
CA PRO A 75 7.55 -4.99 -10.12
C PRO A 75 8.21 -4.62 -8.79
N ARG A 76 8.62 -3.37 -8.59
CA ARG A 76 9.18 -2.93 -7.30
C ARG A 76 8.16 -2.87 -6.17
N VAL A 77 6.89 -2.60 -6.47
CA VAL A 77 5.81 -2.64 -5.47
C VAL A 77 5.43 -4.10 -5.20
N HIS A 78 5.06 -4.83 -6.25
CA HIS A 78 4.57 -6.20 -6.08
C HIS A 78 5.67 -7.18 -5.65
N GLY A 79 6.92 -6.97 -6.04
CA GLY A 79 8.05 -7.73 -5.54
C GLY A 79 8.33 -7.47 -4.06
N GLY A 80 8.13 -6.23 -3.59
CA GLY A 80 8.21 -5.88 -2.18
C GLY A 80 7.11 -6.55 -1.34
N LEU A 81 5.92 -6.73 -1.93
CA LEU A 81 4.80 -7.43 -1.30
C LEU A 81 4.89 -8.95 -1.40
N LEU A 82 5.43 -9.51 -2.48
CA LEU A 82 5.43 -10.96 -2.77
C LEU A 82 6.75 -11.68 -2.43
N GLY A 83 7.81 -10.93 -2.14
CA GLY A 83 9.11 -11.47 -1.77
C GLY A 83 9.03 -12.24 -0.46
N VAL A 84 9.24 -13.56 -0.52
CA VAL A 84 9.26 -14.43 0.67
C VAL A 84 10.63 -14.29 1.32
N ARG A 85 10.66 -13.83 2.56
CA ARG A 85 11.91 -13.41 3.23
C ARG A 85 12.76 -14.57 3.69
N SER A 86 12.10 -15.70 3.98
CA SER A 86 12.77 -16.95 4.33
C SER A 86 13.30 -17.72 3.13
N GLU A 87 13.00 -17.33 1.88
CA GLU A 87 13.44 -18.01 0.67
C GLU A 87 14.67 -17.30 0.06
N PRO A 88 15.87 -17.90 0.11
CA PRO A 88 17.09 -17.27 -0.39
C PRO A 88 17.02 -16.84 -1.86
N ALA A 89 16.33 -17.59 -2.72
CA ALA A 89 16.17 -17.24 -4.12
C ALA A 89 15.34 -15.95 -4.31
N HIS A 90 14.30 -15.75 -3.49
CA HIS A 90 13.50 -14.52 -3.52
C HIS A 90 14.33 -13.33 -3.03
N GLN A 91 15.07 -13.48 -1.93
CA GLN A 91 15.95 -12.43 -1.41
C GLN A 91 17.01 -12.01 -2.44
N ALA A 92 17.66 -12.97 -3.09
CA ALA A 92 18.63 -12.70 -4.15
C ALA A 92 17.99 -11.94 -5.33
N ALA A 93 16.80 -12.34 -5.77
CA ALA A 93 16.08 -11.67 -6.84
C ALA A 93 15.67 -10.23 -6.44
N MET A 94 15.22 -10.01 -5.21
CA MET A 94 14.86 -8.68 -4.72
C MET A 94 16.08 -7.75 -4.71
N ILE A 95 17.21 -8.20 -4.16
CA ILE A 95 18.46 -7.43 -4.13
C ILE A 95 18.92 -7.10 -5.56
N ALA A 96 18.97 -8.09 -6.44
CA ALA A 96 19.43 -7.90 -7.83
C ALA A 96 18.58 -6.90 -8.62
N ASN A 97 17.29 -6.75 -8.27
CA ASN A 97 16.35 -5.89 -8.97
C ASN A 97 16.03 -4.58 -8.21
N ASN A 98 16.76 -4.28 -7.13
CA ASN A 98 16.52 -3.12 -6.27
C ASN A 98 15.07 -3.05 -5.77
N ILE A 99 14.56 -4.19 -5.29
CA ILE A 99 13.22 -4.33 -4.73
C ILE A 99 13.35 -4.29 -3.22
N GLU A 100 12.79 -3.25 -2.62
CA GLU A 100 12.77 -3.08 -1.17
C GLU A 100 11.54 -3.81 -0.59
N PRO A 101 11.66 -4.51 0.56
CA PRO A 101 10.54 -5.22 1.17
C PRO A 101 9.48 -4.23 1.68
N ILE A 102 8.21 -4.65 1.63
CA ILE A 102 7.09 -3.95 2.26
C ILE A 102 6.56 -4.86 3.37
N ASP A 103 6.42 -4.34 4.59
CA ASP A 103 5.98 -5.09 5.78
C ASP A 103 4.50 -4.92 6.06
N LEU A 104 3.99 -3.73 5.78
CA LEU A 104 2.60 -3.35 6.03
C LEU A 104 2.01 -2.73 4.77
N LEU A 105 0.87 -3.25 4.34
CA LEU A 105 0.03 -2.65 3.31
C LEU A 105 -1.24 -2.14 3.96
N VAL A 106 -1.51 -0.84 3.84
CA VAL A 106 -2.80 -0.24 4.22
C VAL A 106 -3.48 0.26 2.96
N VAL A 107 -4.62 -0.33 2.61
CA VAL A 107 -5.26 -0.10 1.31
C VAL A 107 -6.77 -0.27 1.41
N ASN A 108 -7.53 0.71 0.96
CA ASN A 108 -8.97 0.56 0.76
C ASN A 108 -9.35 1.06 -0.64
N LEU A 109 -10.40 0.45 -1.19
CA LEU A 109 -10.69 0.49 -2.61
C LEU A 109 -11.50 1.72 -3.00
N TYR A 110 -11.50 2.02 -4.31
CA TYR A 110 -12.38 3.04 -4.85
C TYR A 110 -13.85 2.66 -4.57
N PRO A 111 -14.71 3.62 -4.21
CA PRO A 111 -16.04 3.34 -3.67
C PRO A 111 -17.05 3.01 -4.78
N PHE A 112 -16.81 1.95 -5.55
CA PHE A 112 -17.67 1.50 -6.65
C PHE A 112 -19.12 1.26 -6.18
N GLU A 113 -19.31 0.65 -5.01
CA GLU A 113 -20.65 0.45 -4.43
C GLU A 113 -21.38 1.77 -4.13
N ASN A 114 -20.64 2.82 -3.77
CA ASN A 114 -21.22 4.15 -3.59
C ASN A 114 -21.62 4.79 -4.92
N ALA A 115 -20.80 4.62 -5.98
CA ALA A 115 -21.15 5.07 -7.32
C ALA A 115 -22.43 4.34 -7.80
N LEU A 116 -22.53 3.04 -7.54
CA LEU A 116 -23.71 2.23 -7.87
C LEU A 116 -24.96 2.72 -7.12
N SER A 117 -24.86 2.91 -5.79
CA SER A 117 -26.01 3.30 -4.96
C SER A 117 -26.55 4.70 -5.28
N ARG A 118 -25.70 5.59 -5.79
CA ARG A 118 -26.10 6.92 -6.29
C ARG A 118 -26.53 6.92 -7.75
N ASN A 119 -26.56 5.76 -8.41
CA ASN A 119 -26.93 5.60 -9.81
C ASN A 119 -26.09 6.51 -10.74
N ALA A 120 -24.77 6.53 -10.51
CA ALA A 120 -23.83 7.35 -11.27
C ALA A 120 -23.84 7.00 -12.77
N PRO A 121 -23.45 7.94 -13.65
CA PRO A 121 -23.21 7.67 -15.07
C PRO A 121 -22.29 6.47 -15.30
N PHE A 122 -22.47 5.76 -16.42
CA PHE A 122 -21.68 4.58 -16.74
C PHE A 122 -20.17 4.85 -16.74
N ASP A 123 -19.73 5.98 -17.30
CA ASP A 123 -18.31 6.33 -17.34
C ASP A 123 -17.75 6.54 -15.91
N ASP A 124 -18.51 7.21 -15.04
CA ASP A 124 -18.15 7.37 -13.62
C ASP A 124 -18.05 6.02 -12.90
N MET A 125 -18.93 5.06 -13.24
CA MET A 125 -18.85 3.70 -12.72
C MET A 125 -17.55 3.01 -13.15
N ILE A 126 -17.16 3.15 -14.42
CA ILE A 126 -15.93 2.57 -14.95
C ILE A 126 -14.70 3.17 -14.27
N GLU A 127 -14.66 4.49 -14.04
CA GLU A 127 -13.53 5.14 -13.34
C GLU A 127 -13.41 4.73 -11.86
N ASN A 128 -14.50 4.25 -11.24
CA ASN A 128 -14.45 3.72 -9.86
C ASN A 128 -14.04 2.24 -9.78
N ILE A 129 -13.69 1.60 -10.90
CA ILE A 129 -13.13 0.24 -10.89
C ILE A 129 -11.65 0.32 -10.55
N ASP A 130 -11.32 -0.03 -9.31
CA ASP A 130 -9.93 -0.10 -8.86
C ASP A 130 -9.22 -1.36 -9.41
N ILE A 131 -8.02 -1.17 -9.96
CA ILE A 131 -7.15 -2.24 -10.45
C ILE A 131 -5.96 -2.45 -9.51
N GLY A 132 -5.32 -1.36 -9.09
CA GLY A 132 -4.11 -1.39 -8.27
C GLY A 132 -4.40 -1.88 -6.85
N GLY A 133 -5.46 -1.37 -6.23
CA GLY A 133 -5.88 -1.75 -4.88
C GLY A 133 -6.09 -3.26 -4.73
N PRO A 134 -6.98 -3.89 -5.53
CA PRO A 134 -7.21 -5.33 -5.46
C PRO A 134 -5.95 -6.15 -5.77
N ALA A 135 -5.10 -5.71 -6.70
CA ALA A 135 -3.84 -6.38 -7.00
C ALA A 135 -2.89 -6.38 -5.78
N MET A 136 -2.76 -5.24 -5.10
CA MET A 136 -1.93 -5.11 -3.90
C MET A 136 -2.48 -5.93 -2.72
N ILE A 137 -3.80 -5.86 -2.45
CA ILE A 137 -4.46 -6.66 -1.40
C ILE A 137 -4.15 -8.14 -1.60
N ARG A 138 -4.36 -8.65 -2.81
CA ARG A 138 -4.14 -10.07 -3.13
C ARG A 138 -2.67 -10.46 -3.02
N ALA A 139 -1.75 -9.56 -3.40
CA ALA A 139 -0.31 -9.80 -3.28
C ALA A 139 0.12 -9.91 -1.81
N ALA A 140 -0.27 -8.95 -0.98
CA ALA A 140 0.06 -8.93 0.45
C ALA A 140 -0.57 -10.11 1.19
N ALA A 141 -1.87 -10.37 0.99
CA ALA A 141 -2.58 -11.48 1.63
C ALA A 141 -1.97 -12.85 1.27
N LYS A 142 -1.50 -13.03 0.03
CA LYS A 142 -0.77 -14.24 -0.38
C LYS A 142 0.52 -14.42 0.43
N ASN A 143 1.22 -13.34 0.75
CA ASN A 143 2.49 -13.33 1.47
C ASN A 143 2.33 -12.98 2.96
N HIS A 144 1.21 -13.37 3.57
CA HIS A 144 0.85 -13.01 4.96
C HIS A 144 1.87 -13.42 6.04
N ALA A 145 2.79 -14.34 5.73
CA ALA A 145 3.88 -14.69 6.63
C ALA A 145 4.88 -13.54 6.83
N ASP A 146 4.99 -12.66 5.83
CA ASP A 146 5.96 -11.57 5.76
C ASP A 146 5.32 -10.18 5.63
N VAL A 147 4.03 -10.10 5.27
CA VAL A 147 3.31 -8.84 5.01
C VAL A 147 1.97 -8.82 5.72
N VAL A 148 1.73 -7.78 6.52
CA VAL A 148 0.41 -7.49 7.10
C VAL A 148 -0.38 -6.65 6.11
N VAL A 149 -1.65 -6.97 5.89
CA VAL A 149 -2.56 -6.19 5.05
C VAL A 149 -3.75 -5.73 5.89
N ILE A 150 -4.04 -4.43 5.80
CA ILE A 150 -5.19 -3.79 6.44
C ILE A 150 -6.04 -3.14 5.35
N VAL A 151 -7.32 -3.49 5.35
CA VAL A 151 -8.28 -3.00 4.34
C VAL A 151 -9.42 -2.18 4.92
N ASP A 152 -9.54 -2.15 6.24
CA ASP A 152 -10.58 -1.43 6.97
C ASP A 152 -9.95 -0.37 7.89
N VAL A 153 -10.60 0.78 8.01
CA VAL A 153 -10.17 1.88 8.88
C VAL A 153 -10.36 1.53 10.36
N ASP A 154 -11.31 0.65 10.67
CA ASP A 154 -11.60 0.23 12.03
C ASP A 154 -10.43 -0.58 12.66
N ASP A 155 -9.58 -1.18 11.82
CA ASP A 155 -8.41 -1.94 12.24
C ASP A 155 -7.21 -1.04 12.62
N TYR A 156 -7.25 0.27 12.34
CA TYR A 156 -6.12 1.16 12.61
C TYR A 156 -5.81 1.28 14.10
N ALA A 157 -6.84 1.20 14.95
CA ALA A 157 -6.69 1.34 16.40
C ALA A 157 -5.88 0.20 17.04
N ALA A 158 -5.74 -0.95 16.36
CA ALA A 158 -4.97 -2.08 16.85
C ALA A 158 -3.45 -1.97 16.58
N LEU A 159 -3.00 -0.96 15.83
CA LEU A 159 -1.59 -0.72 15.45
C LEU A 159 -0.81 0.19 16.42
#